data_AF-A0A7W0C0J6-F1
#
_entry.id   AF-A0A7W0C0J6-F1
#
_cell.length_a   1.000
_cell.length_b   1.000
_cell.length_c   1.000
_cell.angle_alpha   90.00
_cell.angle_beta   90.00
_cell.angle_gamma   90.00
#
_symmetry.space_group_name_H-M   'P 1'
#
loop_
_entity.id
_entity.type
_entity.pdbx_description
1 polymer ?
#
loop_
_entity_poly.entity_id
_entity_poly.type
_entity_poly.pdbx_seq_one_letter_code
_entity_poly.pdbx_strand_id
1 'polypeptide(L)'
;MNAFRLKNQINEFLQEAKQRIQTFIEFVEDENEELWLMFETLNEKAMLHMAVECKKEMSPEKFEQFISDLEQQYRIYISQARKLDKYSKFNLIVEVKQAWKRYKEIHRTFDYLQRLLKNSLTKMKVIVTKIDNLDNNTIIKYYSYLKDSLDEIDKVYDRIMKLLTYRLFEIDFVPYIDLMFAGNTTITKNEMLSIITPDHCFESKQEYIRSLPDEIDRDTFHCAIFVEKIEDIDNDVFAEMMFDSIMQKRERDEEVRKQMDEMIDEIFGDKLPTYQVTYDEYLQPIEIKRNPPKLKVIEGGIQ
;
A
#
# COMPACT_ATOMS: atom_id res chain seq x y z
N MET A 1 -11.57 39.20 -20.11
CA MET A 1 -12.46 38.45 -19.18
C MET A 1 -12.93 39.42 -18.10
N ASN A 2 -14.22 39.47 -17.73
CA ASN A 2 -14.71 40.38 -16.67
C ASN A 2 -14.23 39.89 -15.29
N ALA A 3 -13.65 40.78 -14.47
CA ALA A 3 -13.15 40.49 -13.12
C ALA A 3 -14.19 39.86 -12.19
N PHE A 4 -15.48 40.20 -12.35
CA PHE A 4 -16.58 39.56 -11.60
C PHE A 4 -16.69 38.06 -11.91
N ARG A 5 -16.57 37.68 -13.19
CA ARG A 5 -16.60 36.27 -13.62
C ARG A 5 -15.39 35.51 -13.09
N LEU A 6 -14.22 36.14 -13.07
CA LEU A 6 -13.01 35.53 -12.51
C LEU A 6 -13.14 35.32 -11.00
N LYS A 7 -13.66 36.29 -10.24
CA LYS A 7 -13.87 36.12 -8.79
C LYS A 7 -14.83 34.98 -8.49
N ASN A 8 -15.92 34.85 -9.25
CA ASN A 8 -16.84 33.72 -9.07
C ASN A 8 -16.14 32.38 -9.35
N GLN A 9 -15.33 32.29 -10.41
CA GLN A 9 -14.53 31.09 -10.69
C GLN A 9 -13.55 30.76 -9.56
N ILE A 10 -12.88 31.76 -9.00
CA ILE A 10 -11.98 31.57 -7.86
C ILE A 10 -12.76 31.08 -6.64
N ASN A 11 -13.90 31.71 -6.32
CA ASN A 11 -14.69 31.33 -5.14
C ASN A 11 -15.29 29.92 -5.26
N GLU A 12 -15.80 29.55 -6.44
CA GLU A 12 -16.28 28.19 -6.73
C GLU A 12 -15.16 27.17 -6.54
N PHE A 13 -13.97 27.45 -7.09
CA PHE A 13 -12.79 26.63 -6.90
C PHE A 13 -12.40 26.51 -5.42
N LEU A 14 -12.35 27.62 -4.69
CA LEU A 14 -11.97 27.64 -3.27
C LEU A 14 -12.95 26.82 -2.43
N GLN A 15 -14.25 26.90 -2.70
CA GLN A 15 -15.25 26.08 -2.01
C GLN A 15 -15.05 24.60 -2.30
N GLU A 16 -14.89 24.22 -3.57
CA GLU A 16 -14.65 22.82 -3.97
C GLU A 16 -13.37 22.26 -3.35
N ALA A 17 -12.27 23.03 -3.40
CA ALA A 17 -10.98 22.63 -2.88
C ALA A 17 -11.01 22.48 -1.35
N LYS A 18 -11.63 23.42 -0.63
CA LYS A 18 -11.80 23.33 0.83
C LYS A 18 -12.63 22.12 1.24
N GLN A 19 -13.70 21.81 0.51
CA GLN A 19 -14.50 20.62 0.78
C GLN A 19 -13.68 19.35 0.59
N ARG A 20 -12.90 19.25 -0.49
CA ARG A 20 -12.00 18.10 -0.72
C ARG A 20 -10.94 17.95 0.36
N ILE A 21 -10.33 19.06 0.77
CA ILE A 21 -9.37 19.10 1.88
C ILE A 21 -10.02 18.56 3.15
N GLN A 22 -11.23 19.02 3.48
CA GLN A 22 -11.93 18.60 4.69
C GLN A 22 -12.27 17.10 4.64
N THR A 23 -12.85 16.63 3.53
CA THR A 23 -13.16 15.21 3.35
C THR A 23 -11.91 14.33 3.40
N PHE A 24 -10.78 14.79 2.87
CA PHE A 24 -9.52 14.06 2.97
C PHE A 24 -9.05 13.94 4.43
N ILE A 25 -9.12 15.03 5.20
CA ILE A 25 -8.69 15.04 6.59
C ILE A 25 -9.57 14.14 7.45
N GLU A 26 -10.89 14.26 7.33
CA GLU A 26 -11.86 13.42 8.04
C GLU A 26 -11.62 11.93 7.74
N PHE A 27 -11.48 11.58 6.46
CA PHE A 27 -11.17 10.21 6.04
C PHE A 27 -9.88 9.70 6.68
N VAL A 28 -8.81 10.51 6.64
CA VAL A 28 -7.50 10.10 7.19
C VAL A 28 -7.54 9.94 8.71
N GLU A 29 -8.24 10.84 9.41
CA GLU A 29 -8.37 10.75 10.88
C GLU A 29 -9.09 9.46 11.29
N ASP A 30 -10.22 9.16 10.67
CA ASP A 30 -11.04 7.98 10.99
C ASP A 30 -10.35 6.67 10.57
N GLU A 31 -9.90 6.60 9.31
CA GLU A 31 -9.44 5.34 8.72
C GLU A 31 -8.02 4.96 9.18
N ASN A 32 -7.21 5.91 9.60
CA ASN A 32 -5.89 5.61 10.16
C ASN A 32 -5.99 4.99 11.57
N GLU A 33 -7.02 5.35 12.36
CA GLU A 33 -7.35 4.66 13.61
C GLU A 33 -7.84 3.24 13.33
N GLU A 34 -8.69 3.04 12.32
CA GLU A 34 -9.16 1.70 11.93
C GLU A 34 -7.99 0.79 11.49
N LEU A 35 -7.07 1.30 10.69
CA LEU A 35 -5.86 0.58 10.28
C LEU A 35 -4.99 0.20 11.49
N TRP A 36 -4.86 1.09 12.48
CA TRP A 36 -4.14 0.80 13.71
C TRP A 36 -4.81 -0.32 14.53
N LEU A 37 -6.13 -0.25 14.72
CA LEU A 37 -6.90 -1.27 15.44
C LEU A 37 -6.85 -2.63 14.74
N MET A 38 -6.85 -2.63 13.41
CA MET A 38 -6.67 -3.83 12.60
C MET A 38 -5.30 -4.47 12.87
N PHE A 39 -4.23 -3.67 12.88
CA PHE A 39 -2.89 -4.14 13.21
C PHE A 39 -2.78 -4.68 14.63
N GLU A 40 -3.35 -4.00 15.63
CA GLU A 40 -3.39 -4.48 17.01
C GLU A 40 -4.11 -5.84 17.11
N THR A 41 -5.25 -5.98 16.43
CA THR A 41 -6.04 -7.22 16.41
C THR A 41 -5.23 -8.37 15.79
N LEU A 42 -4.58 -8.13 14.64
CA LEU A 42 -3.74 -9.14 14.00
C LEU A 42 -2.56 -9.55 14.89
N ASN A 43 -1.93 -8.60 15.58
CA ASN A 43 -0.87 -8.87 16.53
C ASN A 43 -1.34 -9.68 17.74
N GLU A 44 -2.51 -9.35 18.31
CA GLU A 44 -3.08 -10.11 19.42
C GLU A 44 -3.32 -11.57 19.00
N LYS A 45 -3.92 -11.79 17.82
CA LYS A 45 -4.19 -13.13 17.29
C LYS A 45 -2.90 -13.91 16.99
N ALA A 46 -1.91 -13.23 16.43
CA ALA A 46 -0.59 -13.78 16.17
C ALA A 46 0.10 -14.22 17.47
N MET A 47 0.12 -13.36 18.49
CA MET A 47 0.73 -13.69 19.77
C MET A 47 -0.06 -14.75 20.53
N LEU A 48 -1.39 -14.77 20.44
CA LEU A 48 -2.21 -15.86 20.96
C LEU A 48 -1.85 -17.20 20.33
N HIS A 49 -1.67 -17.24 19.00
CA HIS A 49 -1.24 -18.45 18.32
C HIS A 49 0.13 -18.91 18.81
N MET A 50 1.14 -18.03 18.79
CA MET A 50 2.50 -18.35 19.27
C MET A 50 2.49 -18.84 20.73
N ALA A 51 1.74 -18.17 21.59
CA ALA A 51 1.60 -18.54 22.99
C ALA A 51 1.06 -19.95 23.19
N VAL A 52 -0.04 -20.30 22.52
CA VAL A 52 -0.64 -21.63 22.66
C VAL A 52 0.26 -22.71 22.08
N GLU A 53 1.03 -22.43 21.03
CA GLU A 53 2.04 -23.36 20.51
C GLU A 53 3.20 -23.56 21.51
N CYS A 54 3.79 -22.48 22.03
CA CYS A 54 4.84 -22.56 23.04
C CYS A 54 4.40 -23.27 24.32
N LYS A 55 3.13 -23.14 24.71
CA LYS A 55 2.55 -23.84 25.88
C LYS A 55 2.75 -25.36 25.82
N LYS A 56 2.79 -25.95 24.62
CA LYS A 56 2.98 -27.40 24.43
C LYS A 56 4.39 -27.88 24.77
N GLU A 57 5.37 -26.98 24.70
CA GLU A 57 6.79 -27.30 24.85
C GLU A 57 7.39 -26.78 26.17
N MET A 58 6.66 -25.92 26.90
CA MET A 58 7.13 -25.26 28.10
C MET A 58 6.53 -25.86 29.39
N SER A 59 7.28 -25.78 30.50
CA SER A 59 6.70 -26.01 31.82
C SER A 59 5.73 -24.87 32.18
N PRO A 60 4.72 -25.10 33.06
CA PRO A 60 3.74 -24.07 33.44
C PRO A 60 4.38 -22.76 33.94
N GLU A 61 5.45 -22.87 34.73
CA GLU A 61 6.18 -21.71 35.28
C GLU A 61 6.88 -20.89 34.18
N LYS A 62 7.50 -21.57 33.20
CA LYS A 62 8.14 -20.90 32.06
C LYS A 62 7.10 -20.27 31.13
N PHE A 63 5.96 -20.92 30.97
CA PHE A 63 4.86 -20.39 30.18
C PHE A 63 4.28 -19.12 30.79
N GLU A 64 4.01 -19.08 32.10
CA GLU A 64 3.51 -17.85 32.75
C GLU A 64 4.52 -16.70 32.67
N GLN A 65 5.82 -16.99 32.82
CA GLN A 65 6.86 -15.97 32.63
C GLN A 65 6.86 -15.45 31.18
N PHE A 66 6.83 -16.35 30.19
CA PHE A 66 6.79 -15.99 28.78
C PHE A 66 5.58 -15.11 28.43
N ILE A 67 4.38 -15.46 28.93
CA ILE A 67 3.18 -14.66 28.72
C ILE A 67 3.30 -13.29 29.39
N SER A 68 3.79 -13.24 30.64
CA SER A 68 3.99 -11.97 31.32
C SER A 68 4.98 -11.05 30.57
N ASP A 69 6.06 -11.63 30.04
CA ASP A 69 7.07 -10.90 29.26
C ASP A 69 6.48 -10.38 27.95
N LEU A 70 5.70 -11.20 27.24
CA LEU A 70 4.98 -10.78 26.03
C LEU A 70 3.97 -9.65 26.32
N GLU A 71 3.12 -9.82 27.34
CA GLU A 71 2.10 -8.85 27.72
C GLU A 71 2.75 -7.51 28.10
N GLN A 72 3.89 -7.54 28.80
CA GLN A 72 4.65 -6.35 29.14
C GLN A 72 5.34 -5.70 27.94
N GLN A 73 6.02 -6.50 27.10
CA GLN A 73 6.78 -6.02 25.96
C GLN A 73 5.88 -5.36 24.92
N TYR A 74 4.75 -6.00 24.62
CA TYR A 74 3.86 -5.58 23.54
C TYR A 74 2.64 -4.80 24.05
N ARG A 75 2.49 -4.64 25.37
CA ARG A 75 1.35 -3.94 26.00
C ARG A 75 -0.01 -4.50 25.59
N ILE A 76 -0.07 -5.80 25.32
CA ILE A 76 -1.30 -6.52 25.00
C ILE A 76 -1.66 -7.47 26.14
N TYR A 77 -2.91 -7.90 26.22
CA TYR A 77 -3.36 -8.85 27.25
C TYR A 77 -3.91 -10.13 26.60
N ILE A 78 -3.21 -11.25 26.78
CA ILE A 78 -3.52 -12.52 26.11
C ILE A 78 -4.02 -13.54 27.13
N SER A 79 -5.01 -13.17 27.94
CA SER A 79 -5.59 -14.09 28.95
C SER A 79 -6.15 -15.38 28.38
N GLN A 80 -6.54 -15.37 27.10
CA GLN A 80 -7.07 -16.54 26.43
C GLN A 80 -6.01 -17.63 26.28
N ALA A 81 -4.73 -17.29 26.12
CA ALA A 81 -3.64 -18.26 25.98
C ALA A 81 -3.53 -19.19 27.20
N ARG A 82 -3.81 -18.68 28.40
CA ARG A 82 -3.78 -19.46 29.65
C ARG A 82 -4.86 -20.55 29.67
N LYS A 83 -6.02 -20.26 29.07
CA LYS A 83 -7.21 -21.13 29.08
C LYS A 83 -7.25 -22.12 27.92
N LEU A 84 -6.60 -21.79 26.81
CA LEU A 84 -6.62 -22.60 25.59
C LEU A 84 -5.48 -23.60 25.60
N ASP A 85 -5.78 -24.83 25.21
CA ASP A 85 -4.78 -25.89 24.98
C ASP A 85 -4.49 -26.11 23.49
N LYS A 86 -5.37 -25.60 22.63
CA LYS A 86 -5.23 -25.62 21.18
C LYS A 86 -5.80 -24.32 20.60
N TYR A 87 -5.10 -23.78 19.61
CA TYR A 87 -5.55 -22.64 18.84
C TYR A 87 -5.19 -22.89 17.38
N SER A 88 -6.19 -22.92 16.50
CA SER A 88 -5.95 -23.20 15.08
C SER A 88 -5.16 -22.04 14.46
N LYS A 89 -4.04 -22.34 13.80
CA LYS A 89 -3.28 -21.36 13.02
C LYS A 89 -4.13 -20.70 11.93
N PHE A 90 -5.16 -21.38 11.43
CA PHE A 90 -6.09 -20.82 10.44
C PHE A 90 -7.02 -19.74 10.99
N ASN A 91 -7.17 -19.63 12.32
CA ASN A 91 -7.93 -18.53 12.90
C ASN A 91 -7.29 -17.18 12.55
N LEU A 92 -5.96 -17.07 12.68
CA LEU A 92 -5.23 -15.87 12.27
C LEU A 92 -5.42 -15.59 10.77
N ILE A 93 -5.41 -16.61 9.94
CA ILE A 93 -5.53 -16.46 8.49
C ILE A 93 -6.89 -15.94 8.05
N VAL A 94 -7.97 -16.39 8.70
CA VAL A 94 -9.30 -15.86 8.42
C VAL A 94 -9.34 -14.36 8.74
N GLU A 95 -8.77 -13.94 9.88
CA GLU A 95 -8.69 -12.54 10.28
C GLU A 95 -7.83 -11.73 9.30
N VAL A 96 -6.66 -12.25 8.91
CA VAL A 96 -5.74 -11.66 7.91
C VAL A 96 -6.46 -11.41 6.58
N LYS A 97 -7.23 -12.38 6.07
CA LYS A 97 -7.98 -12.22 4.82
C LYS A 97 -9.08 -11.16 4.90
N GLN A 98 -9.76 -11.05 6.03
CA GLN A 98 -10.79 -10.03 6.23
C GLN A 98 -10.18 -8.63 6.37
N ALA A 99 -9.14 -8.52 7.20
CA ALA A 99 -8.34 -7.32 7.40
C ALA A 99 -7.79 -6.79 6.06
N TRP A 100 -7.23 -7.67 5.21
CA TRP A 100 -6.73 -7.29 3.89
C TRP A 100 -7.76 -6.63 2.98
N LYS A 101 -8.96 -7.21 2.91
CA LYS A 101 -10.02 -6.65 2.06
C LYS A 101 -10.36 -5.22 2.47
N ARG A 102 -10.55 -5.01 3.77
CA ARG A 102 -10.80 -3.67 4.33
C ARG A 102 -9.61 -2.74 4.13
N TYR A 103 -8.39 -3.21 4.37
CA TYR A 103 -7.15 -2.48 4.10
C TYR A 103 -7.08 -1.97 2.65
N LYS A 104 -7.41 -2.82 1.66
CA LYS A 104 -7.43 -2.44 0.25
C LYS A 104 -8.54 -1.46 -0.09
N GLU A 105 -9.72 -1.58 0.51
CA GLU A 105 -10.81 -0.61 0.33
C GLU A 105 -10.42 0.79 0.82
N ILE A 106 -9.77 0.86 1.99
CA ILE A 106 -9.26 2.09 2.58
C ILE A 106 -8.20 2.71 1.64
N HIS A 107 -7.20 1.94 1.23
CA HIS A 107 -6.12 2.44 0.36
C HIS A 107 -6.66 2.90 -1.01
N ARG A 108 -7.61 2.18 -1.61
CA ARG A 108 -8.27 2.61 -2.86
C ARG A 108 -9.00 3.95 -2.70
N THR A 109 -9.68 4.14 -1.58
CA THR A 109 -10.38 5.40 -1.29
C THR A 109 -9.39 6.53 -1.05
N PHE A 110 -8.31 6.26 -0.32
CA PHE A 110 -7.23 7.21 -0.09
C PHE A 110 -6.58 7.68 -1.41
N ASP A 111 -6.22 6.75 -2.29
CA ASP A 111 -5.66 7.05 -3.62
C ASP A 111 -6.62 7.90 -4.46
N TYR A 112 -7.92 7.58 -4.40
CA TYR A 112 -8.97 8.36 -5.05
C TYR A 112 -9.01 9.81 -4.52
N LEU A 113 -8.95 10.00 -3.20
CA LEU A 113 -8.96 11.33 -2.60
C LEU A 113 -7.67 12.11 -2.89
N GLN A 114 -6.51 11.46 -2.87
CA GLN A 114 -5.25 12.06 -3.34
C GLN A 114 -5.35 12.54 -4.80
N ARG A 115 -5.98 11.74 -5.67
CA ARG A 115 -6.25 12.13 -7.06
C ARG A 115 -7.16 13.36 -7.14
N LEU A 116 -8.19 13.46 -6.30
CA LEU A 116 -9.05 14.66 -6.25
C LEU A 116 -8.27 15.91 -5.81
N LEU A 117 -7.36 15.78 -4.85
CA LEU A 117 -6.47 16.87 -4.43
C LEU A 117 -5.53 17.30 -5.57
N LYS A 118 -4.91 16.35 -6.28
CA LYS A 118 -4.09 16.63 -7.48
C LYS A 118 -4.91 17.36 -8.56
N ASN A 119 -6.15 16.94 -8.79
CA ASN A 119 -7.05 17.62 -9.73
C ASN A 119 -7.36 19.07 -9.29
N SER A 120 -7.40 19.35 -7.99
CA SER A 120 -7.54 20.72 -7.48
C SER A 120 -6.30 21.57 -7.83
N LEU A 121 -5.08 21.02 -7.77
CA LEU A 121 -3.87 21.72 -8.23
C LEU A 121 -3.92 22.01 -9.73
N THR A 122 -4.39 21.06 -10.55
CA THR A 122 -4.58 21.30 -12.00
C THR A 122 -5.55 22.45 -12.27
N LYS A 123 -6.69 22.49 -11.54
CA LYS A 123 -7.66 23.60 -11.64
C LYS A 123 -7.06 24.92 -11.18
N MET A 124 -6.29 24.89 -10.10
CA MET A 124 -5.59 26.07 -9.59
C MET A 124 -4.63 26.65 -10.62
N LYS A 125 -3.80 25.81 -11.26
CA LYS A 125 -2.90 26.24 -12.35
C LYS A 125 -3.64 27.01 -13.43
N VAL A 126 -4.82 26.52 -13.87
CA VAL A 126 -5.64 27.18 -14.87
C VAL A 126 -6.13 28.56 -14.39
N ILE A 127 -6.49 28.68 -13.11
CA ILE A 127 -6.93 29.94 -12.51
C ILE A 127 -5.77 30.94 -12.41
N VAL A 128 -4.61 30.51 -11.89
CA VAL A 128 -3.40 31.35 -11.76
C VAL A 128 -2.92 31.81 -13.13
N THR A 129 -2.85 30.90 -14.11
CA THR A 129 -2.48 31.26 -15.49
C THR A 129 -3.43 32.30 -16.09
N LYS A 130 -4.74 32.24 -15.79
CA LYS A 130 -5.69 33.26 -16.24
C LYS A 130 -5.46 34.61 -15.57
N ILE A 131 -5.01 34.62 -14.32
CA ILE A 131 -4.70 35.83 -13.55
C ILE A 131 -3.42 36.48 -14.09
N ASP A 132 -2.38 35.68 -14.33
CA ASP A 132 -1.09 36.15 -14.86
C ASP A 132 -1.22 36.76 -16.27
N ASN A 133 -2.21 36.29 -17.05
CA ASN A 133 -2.51 36.81 -18.37
C ASN A 133 -3.48 38.01 -18.38
N LEU A 134 -3.89 38.52 -17.22
CA LEU A 134 -4.66 39.76 -17.15
C LEU A 134 -3.74 40.97 -17.45
N ASP A 135 -4.28 41.99 -18.10
CA ASP A 135 -3.55 43.23 -18.29
C ASP A 135 -3.32 43.94 -16.95
N ASN A 136 -2.15 44.58 -16.79
CA ASN A 136 -1.76 45.25 -15.55
C ASN A 136 -2.77 46.31 -15.07
N ASN A 137 -3.47 46.99 -16.00
CA ASN A 137 -4.48 47.97 -15.65
C ASN A 137 -5.73 47.31 -15.03
N THR A 138 -6.15 46.15 -15.52
CA THR A 138 -7.21 45.33 -14.92
C THR A 138 -6.77 44.78 -13.56
N ILE A 139 -5.53 44.30 -13.42
CA ILE A 139 -5.03 43.81 -12.14
C ILE A 139 -5.06 44.95 -11.10
N ILE A 140 -4.45 46.10 -11.38
CA ILE A 140 -4.41 47.24 -10.45
C ILE A 140 -5.82 47.70 -10.07
N LYS A 141 -6.74 47.74 -11.05
CA LYS A 141 -8.12 48.18 -10.83
C LYS A 141 -8.93 47.24 -9.93
N TYR A 142 -8.67 45.93 -9.99
CA TYR A 142 -9.45 44.92 -9.27
C TYR A 142 -8.67 44.20 -8.16
N TYR A 143 -7.42 44.56 -7.92
CA TYR A 143 -6.56 43.90 -6.94
C TYR A 143 -7.17 43.87 -5.55
N SER A 144 -7.65 45.01 -5.04
CA SER A 144 -8.32 45.09 -3.73
C SER A 144 -9.56 44.19 -3.63
N TYR A 145 -10.22 43.89 -4.75
CA TYR A 145 -11.40 43.04 -4.82
C TYR A 145 -11.06 41.54 -4.91
N LEU A 146 -9.87 41.21 -5.39
CA LEU A 146 -9.38 39.84 -5.59
C LEU A 146 -8.39 39.39 -4.50
N LYS A 147 -7.74 40.32 -3.79
CA LYS A 147 -6.65 40.05 -2.85
C LYS A 147 -6.98 38.92 -1.86
N ASP A 148 -8.11 39.01 -1.15
CA ASP A 148 -8.48 37.98 -0.17
C ASP A 148 -8.67 36.60 -0.81
N SER A 149 -9.21 36.56 -2.04
CA SER A 149 -9.39 35.33 -2.80
C SER A 149 -8.04 34.77 -3.30
N LEU A 150 -7.07 35.63 -3.62
CA LEU A 150 -5.72 35.24 -4.02
C LEU A 150 -4.93 34.70 -2.83
N ASP A 151 -4.94 35.40 -1.69
CA ASP A 151 -4.29 34.96 -0.45
C ASP A 151 -4.86 33.59 0.01
N GLU A 152 -6.13 33.32 -0.28
CA GLU A 152 -6.77 32.05 0.03
C GLU A 152 -6.39 30.93 -0.95
N ILE A 153 -6.09 31.24 -2.21
CA ILE A 153 -5.56 30.26 -3.18
C ILE A 153 -4.23 29.71 -2.67
N ASP A 154 -3.31 30.57 -2.22
CA ASP A 154 -2.00 30.17 -1.74
C ASP A 154 -2.10 29.27 -0.49
N LYS A 155 -2.99 29.61 0.45
CA LYS A 155 -3.25 28.74 1.62
C LYS A 155 -3.81 27.37 1.23
N VAL A 156 -4.72 27.34 0.25
CA VAL A 156 -5.28 26.10 -0.28
C VAL A 156 -4.19 25.27 -0.98
N TYR A 157 -3.28 25.92 -1.72
CA TYR A 157 -2.15 25.28 -2.36
C TYR A 157 -1.26 24.58 -1.34
N ASP A 158 -0.78 25.33 -0.34
CA ASP A 158 0.09 24.82 0.71
C ASP A 158 -0.56 23.65 1.46
N ARG A 159 -1.87 23.77 1.74
CA ARG A 159 -2.61 22.71 2.43
C ARG A 159 -2.75 21.46 1.58
N ILE A 160 -3.04 21.59 0.28
CA ILE A 160 -3.08 20.45 -0.64
C ILE A 160 -1.71 19.78 -0.72
N MET A 161 -0.64 20.56 -0.95
CA MET A 161 0.72 20.04 -1.04
C MET A 161 1.11 19.28 0.22
N LYS A 162 0.81 19.83 1.40
CA LYS A 162 1.03 19.12 2.67
C LYS A 162 0.26 17.80 2.72
N LEU A 163 -1.04 17.80 2.41
CA LEU A 163 -1.86 16.58 2.45
C LEU A 163 -1.41 15.51 1.46
N LEU A 164 -0.88 15.90 0.28
CA LEU A 164 -0.33 14.95 -0.69
C LEU A 164 0.97 14.27 -0.22
N THR A 165 1.61 14.77 0.84
CA THR A 165 2.74 14.07 1.48
C THR A 165 2.32 13.06 2.55
N TYR A 166 1.03 13.04 2.92
CA TYR A 166 0.52 12.12 3.92
C TYR A 166 0.58 10.68 3.42
N ARG A 167 0.89 9.75 4.34
CA ARG A 167 0.86 8.30 4.11
C ARG A 167 0.01 7.66 5.20
N LEU A 168 -0.87 6.75 4.79
CA LEU A 168 -1.63 5.93 5.72
C LEU A 168 -0.71 4.97 6.47
N PHE A 169 -1.19 4.48 7.61
CA PHE A 169 -0.59 3.35 8.28
C PHE A 169 -0.58 2.12 7.36
N GLU A 170 0.60 1.54 7.14
CA GLU A 170 0.81 0.38 6.28
C GLU A 170 1.00 -0.88 7.13
N ILE A 171 0.36 -1.97 6.72
CA ILE A 171 0.46 -3.29 7.36
C ILE A 171 1.13 -4.23 6.37
N ASP A 172 2.24 -4.86 6.78
CA ASP A 172 2.81 -6.01 6.06
C ASP A 172 2.07 -7.26 6.51
N PHE A 173 1.27 -7.86 5.62
CA PHE A 173 0.46 -9.03 5.95
C PHE A 173 1.24 -10.34 5.88
N VAL A 174 2.38 -10.37 5.17
CA VAL A 174 3.16 -11.59 4.93
C VAL A 174 3.66 -12.25 6.22
N PRO A 175 4.16 -11.51 7.23
CA PRO A 175 4.54 -12.12 8.51
C PRO A 175 3.41 -12.91 9.17
N TYR A 176 2.15 -12.48 9.05
CA TYR A 176 1.02 -13.20 9.64
C TYR A 176 0.67 -14.49 8.89
N ILE A 177 0.90 -14.51 7.57
CA ILE A 177 0.81 -15.73 6.75
C ILE A 177 1.92 -16.70 7.17
N ASP A 178 3.15 -16.19 7.27
CA ASP A 178 4.35 -16.97 7.61
C ASP A 178 4.24 -17.66 8.98
N LEU A 179 3.49 -17.06 9.92
CA LEU A 179 3.23 -17.66 11.22
C LEU A 179 2.54 -19.04 11.14
N MET A 180 1.83 -19.36 10.06
CA MET A 180 1.28 -20.71 9.85
C MET A 180 2.36 -21.80 9.77
N PHE A 181 3.57 -21.41 9.40
CA PHE A 181 4.71 -22.30 9.17
C PHE A 181 5.78 -22.14 10.25
N ALA A 182 5.47 -21.41 11.33
CA ALA A 182 6.37 -21.24 12.47
C ALA A 182 6.80 -22.61 13.03
N GLY A 183 8.07 -22.72 13.46
CA GLY A 183 8.61 -23.96 14.02
C GLY A 183 8.78 -25.10 13.02
N ASN A 184 9.00 -24.80 11.73
CA ASN A 184 9.08 -25.78 10.64
C ASN A 184 7.81 -26.64 10.49
N THR A 185 6.65 -26.06 10.80
CA THR A 185 5.37 -26.74 10.63
C THR A 185 4.92 -26.66 9.17
N THR A 186 4.21 -27.70 8.71
CA THR A 186 3.57 -27.77 7.38
C THR A 186 2.06 -27.59 7.50
N ILE A 187 1.39 -27.34 6.37
CA ILE A 187 -0.06 -27.47 6.23
C ILE A 187 -0.36 -28.57 5.23
N THR A 188 -1.48 -29.26 5.38
CA THR A 188 -1.91 -30.19 4.35
C THR A 188 -2.33 -29.44 3.08
N LYS A 189 -2.19 -30.10 1.93
CA LYS A 189 -2.70 -29.62 0.65
C LYS A 189 -4.17 -29.21 0.72
N ASN A 190 -5.00 -29.99 1.43
CA ASN A 190 -6.43 -29.68 1.59
C ASN A 190 -6.65 -28.42 2.42
N GLU A 191 -5.88 -28.21 3.48
CA GLU A 191 -5.91 -26.96 4.25
C GLU A 191 -5.50 -25.77 3.39
N MET A 192 -4.42 -25.88 2.62
CA MET A 192 -4.01 -24.85 1.66
C MET A 192 -5.14 -24.51 0.68
N LEU A 193 -5.73 -25.53 0.04
CA LEU A 193 -6.81 -25.34 -0.93
C LEU A 193 -8.09 -24.81 -0.29
N SER A 194 -8.30 -24.99 1.01
CA SER A 194 -9.44 -24.44 1.74
C SER A 194 -9.30 -22.95 2.08
N ILE A 195 -8.07 -22.45 2.18
CA ILE A 195 -7.81 -21.04 2.51
C ILE A 195 -7.64 -20.16 1.29
N ILE A 196 -7.29 -20.71 0.13
CA ILE A 196 -7.23 -19.98 -1.14
C ILE A 196 -8.52 -20.13 -1.94
N THR A 197 -8.67 -19.33 -3.00
CA THR A 197 -9.68 -19.60 -4.05
C THR A 197 -8.95 -20.11 -5.28
N PRO A 198 -8.95 -21.43 -5.57
CA PRO A 198 -8.21 -21.96 -6.70
C PRO A 198 -8.78 -21.47 -8.03
N ASP A 199 -7.90 -21.13 -8.97
CA ASP A 199 -8.27 -20.81 -10.34
C ASP A 199 -8.61 -22.09 -11.09
N HIS A 200 -9.86 -22.20 -11.53
CA HIS A 200 -10.38 -23.33 -12.31
C HIS A 200 -10.45 -23.07 -13.82
N CYS A 201 -10.09 -21.87 -14.28
CA CYS A 201 -10.12 -21.48 -15.67
C CYS A 201 -8.94 -22.03 -16.47
N PHE A 202 -7.77 -22.19 -15.85
CA PHE A 202 -6.57 -22.66 -16.53
C PHE A 202 -6.19 -24.09 -16.15
N GLU A 203 -6.11 -24.97 -17.15
CA GLU A 203 -5.75 -26.38 -16.97
C GLU A 203 -4.35 -26.56 -16.36
N SER A 204 -3.39 -25.72 -16.75
CA SER A 204 -2.03 -25.73 -16.20
C SER A 204 -1.99 -25.53 -14.68
N LYS A 205 -2.85 -24.65 -14.14
CA LYS A 205 -2.97 -24.44 -12.69
C LYS A 205 -3.56 -25.66 -12.00
N GLN A 206 -4.51 -26.34 -12.63
CA GLN A 206 -5.09 -27.59 -12.12
C GLN A 206 -4.07 -28.73 -12.15
N GLU A 207 -3.25 -28.84 -13.19
CA GLU A 207 -2.14 -29.79 -13.27
C GLU A 207 -1.11 -29.54 -12.17
N TYR A 208 -0.71 -28.28 -11.97
CA TYR A 208 0.19 -27.91 -10.89
C TYR A 208 -0.40 -28.25 -9.51
N ILE A 209 -1.67 -27.88 -9.24
CA ILE A 209 -2.36 -28.24 -8.00
C ILE A 209 -2.34 -29.76 -7.79
N ARG A 210 -2.58 -30.58 -8.83
CA ARG A 210 -2.50 -32.04 -8.71
C ARG A 210 -1.10 -32.52 -8.35
N SER A 211 -0.06 -31.87 -8.87
CA SER A 211 1.34 -32.21 -8.61
C SER A 211 1.85 -31.80 -7.22
N LEU A 212 1.16 -30.89 -6.52
CA LEU A 212 1.55 -30.45 -5.18
C LEU A 212 1.59 -31.62 -4.18
N PRO A 213 2.61 -31.65 -3.28
CA PRO A 213 2.71 -32.65 -2.23
C PRO A 213 1.55 -32.57 -1.24
N ASP A 214 1.33 -33.66 -0.49
CA ASP A 214 0.27 -33.71 0.53
C ASP A 214 0.54 -32.77 1.71
N GLU A 215 1.82 -32.55 2.03
CA GLU A 215 2.29 -31.59 3.03
C GLU A 215 2.98 -30.42 2.33
N ILE A 216 2.56 -29.21 2.67
CA ILE A 216 3.00 -27.95 2.09
C ILE A 216 3.81 -27.19 3.15
N ASP A 217 5.07 -26.94 2.86
CA ASP A 217 5.89 -26.02 3.64
C ASP A 217 5.72 -24.57 3.15
N ARG A 218 6.38 -23.63 3.85
CA ARG A 218 6.31 -22.19 3.56
C ARG A 218 6.72 -21.86 2.13
N ASP A 219 7.83 -22.42 1.66
CA ASP A 219 8.39 -22.08 0.36
C ASP A 219 7.55 -22.66 -0.77
N THR A 220 7.04 -23.87 -0.60
CA THR A 220 6.07 -24.49 -1.50
C THR A 220 4.78 -23.68 -1.56
N PHE A 221 4.29 -23.20 -0.41
CA PHE A 221 3.13 -22.31 -0.35
C PHE A 221 3.39 -21.04 -1.17
N HIS A 222 4.45 -20.28 -0.86
CA HIS A 222 4.80 -19.05 -1.56
C HIS A 222 5.00 -19.24 -3.07
N CYS A 223 5.65 -20.33 -3.47
CA CYS A 223 5.79 -20.67 -4.89
C CYS A 223 4.42 -20.87 -5.55
N ALA A 224 3.54 -21.65 -4.92
CA ALA A 224 2.21 -21.92 -5.44
C ALA A 224 1.37 -20.63 -5.60
N ILE A 225 1.35 -19.76 -4.59
CA ILE A 225 0.51 -18.56 -4.62
C ILE A 225 1.13 -17.39 -5.41
N PHE A 226 2.45 -17.17 -5.37
CA PHE A 226 3.07 -16.01 -6.04
C PHE A 226 3.57 -16.29 -7.45
N VAL A 227 4.25 -17.43 -7.63
CA VAL A 227 4.94 -17.78 -8.88
C VAL A 227 3.96 -18.46 -9.83
N GLU A 228 3.34 -19.53 -9.36
CA GLU A 228 2.40 -20.33 -10.15
C GLU A 228 0.99 -19.72 -10.18
N LYS A 229 0.73 -18.74 -9.31
CA LYS A 229 -0.51 -17.95 -9.23
C LYS A 229 -1.74 -18.84 -9.30
N ILE A 230 -1.78 -19.87 -8.44
CA ILE A 230 -2.89 -20.83 -8.42
C ILE A 230 -4.20 -20.23 -7.92
N GLU A 231 -4.18 -19.03 -7.33
CA GLU A 231 -5.38 -18.31 -6.96
C GLU A 231 -6.12 -17.77 -8.20
N ASP A 232 -7.45 -17.71 -8.08
CA ASP A 232 -8.33 -17.07 -9.05
C ASP A 232 -7.97 -15.59 -9.21
N ILE A 233 -7.93 -15.11 -10.45
CA ILE A 233 -7.49 -13.75 -10.78
C ILE A 233 -8.39 -12.67 -10.20
N ASP A 234 -9.66 -12.97 -9.93
CA ASP A 234 -10.60 -12.03 -9.33
C ASP A 234 -10.57 -12.09 -7.78
N ASN A 235 -9.79 -13.01 -7.20
CA ASN A 235 -9.69 -13.21 -5.75
C ASN A 235 -8.30 -13.75 -5.31
N ASP A 236 -7.22 -13.14 -5.81
CA ASP A 236 -5.82 -13.53 -5.57
C ASP A 236 -5.23 -12.90 -4.29
N VAL A 237 -5.95 -13.08 -3.18
CA VAL A 237 -5.71 -12.39 -1.91
C VAL A 237 -4.28 -12.54 -1.40
N PHE A 238 -3.72 -13.75 -1.37
CA PHE A 238 -2.38 -13.95 -0.82
C PHE A 238 -1.31 -13.50 -1.82
N ALA A 239 -1.52 -13.71 -3.11
CA ALA A 239 -0.64 -13.19 -4.16
C ALA A 239 -0.50 -11.66 -4.08
N GLU A 240 -1.62 -10.94 -3.91
CA GLU A 240 -1.60 -9.48 -3.72
C GLU A 240 -0.87 -9.08 -2.42
N MET A 241 -1.10 -9.78 -1.30
CA MET A 241 -0.41 -9.48 -0.03
C MET A 241 1.11 -9.58 -0.18
N MET A 242 1.61 -10.61 -0.86
CA MET A 242 3.05 -10.75 -1.11
C MET A 242 3.57 -9.68 -2.06
N PHE A 243 2.82 -9.38 -3.12
CA PHE A 243 3.19 -8.31 -4.05
C PHE A 243 3.33 -6.97 -3.32
N ASP A 244 2.32 -6.59 -2.53
CA ASP A 244 2.32 -5.33 -1.79
C ASP A 244 3.44 -5.30 -0.73
N SER A 245 3.72 -6.41 -0.04
CA SER A 245 4.88 -6.51 0.89
C SER A 245 6.22 -6.25 0.18
N ILE A 246 6.41 -6.84 -1.01
CA ILE A 246 7.62 -6.63 -1.81
C ILE A 246 7.71 -5.18 -2.28
N MET A 247 6.60 -4.59 -2.74
CA MET A 247 6.58 -3.19 -3.19
C MET A 247 6.83 -2.20 -2.05
N GLN A 248 6.23 -2.42 -0.87
CA GLN A 248 6.51 -1.62 0.32
C GLN A 248 7.98 -1.70 0.72
N LYS A 249 8.60 -2.89 0.67
CA LYS A 249 10.04 -3.06 0.92
C LYS A 249 10.87 -2.32 -0.13
N ARG A 250 10.53 -2.44 -1.41
CA ARG A 250 11.18 -1.71 -2.50
C ARG A 250 11.13 -0.19 -2.31
N GLU A 251 10.02 0.34 -1.80
CA GLU A 251 9.88 1.78 -1.58
C GLU A 251 10.67 2.31 -0.39
N ARG A 252 10.84 1.48 0.65
CA ARG A 252 11.46 1.86 1.92
C ARG A 252 12.96 1.55 2.00
N ASP A 253 13.41 0.54 1.27
CA ASP A 253 14.78 0.04 1.30
C ASP A 253 15.46 0.25 -0.06
N GLU A 254 16.48 1.12 -0.06
CA GLU A 254 17.24 1.46 -1.26
C GLU A 254 18.02 0.26 -1.83
N GLU A 255 18.50 -0.64 -0.98
CA GLU A 255 19.24 -1.82 -1.42
C GLU A 255 18.30 -2.83 -2.07
N VAL A 256 17.12 -3.07 -1.47
CA VAL A 256 16.08 -3.91 -2.10
C VAL A 256 15.64 -3.31 -3.44
N ARG A 257 15.45 -1.99 -3.50
CA ARG A 257 15.12 -1.29 -4.75
C ARG A 257 16.16 -1.52 -5.83
N LYS A 258 17.44 -1.35 -5.48
CA LYS A 258 18.54 -1.53 -6.41
C LYS A 258 18.63 -2.97 -6.91
N GLN A 259 18.53 -3.96 -6.02
CA GLN A 259 18.55 -5.38 -6.37
C GLN A 259 17.39 -5.74 -7.32
N MET A 260 16.19 -5.25 -7.04
CA MET A 260 15.04 -5.48 -7.92
C MET A 260 15.22 -4.82 -9.29
N ASP A 261 15.74 -3.59 -9.33
CA ASP A 261 16.01 -2.89 -10.59
C ASP A 261 17.10 -3.62 -11.39
N GLU A 262 18.14 -4.16 -10.74
CA GLU A 262 19.18 -4.98 -11.38
C GLU A 262 18.63 -6.31 -11.93
N MET A 263 17.75 -6.98 -11.19
CA MET A 263 17.07 -8.20 -11.67
C MET A 263 16.19 -7.92 -12.90
N ILE A 264 15.47 -6.79 -12.91
CA ILE A 264 14.67 -6.36 -14.07
C ILE A 264 15.58 -6.11 -15.27
N ASP A 265 16.71 -5.41 -15.07
CA ASP A 265 17.68 -5.16 -16.14
C ASP A 265 18.31 -6.46 -16.66
N GLU A 266 18.56 -7.45 -15.79
CA GLU A 266 19.07 -8.77 -16.18
C GLU A 266 18.06 -9.56 -17.03
N ILE A 267 16.80 -9.63 -16.58
CA ILE A 267 15.74 -10.39 -17.26
C ILE A 267 15.40 -9.77 -18.63
N PHE A 268 15.30 -8.44 -18.68
CA PHE A 268 14.85 -7.73 -19.87
C PHE A 268 15.99 -7.19 -20.74
N GLY A 269 17.23 -7.26 -20.28
CA GLY A 269 18.43 -6.88 -21.04
C GLY A 269 18.37 -5.45 -21.58
N ASP A 270 18.03 -4.48 -20.72
CA ASP A 270 17.87 -3.05 -21.05
C ASP A 270 16.79 -2.74 -22.11
N LYS A 271 15.90 -3.70 -22.42
CA LYS A 271 14.81 -3.52 -23.39
C LYS A 271 13.61 -2.78 -22.82
N LEU A 272 13.47 -2.68 -21.50
CA LEU A 272 12.38 -1.94 -20.88
C LEU A 272 12.65 -0.44 -21.02
N PRO A 273 11.79 0.31 -21.75
CA PRO A 273 11.97 1.75 -21.87
C PRO A 273 11.71 2.42 -20.52
N THR A 274 12.72 3.13 -20.01
CA THR A 274 12.56 3.97 -18.82
C THR A 274 12.41 5.44 -19.25
N TYR A 275 11.68 6.22 -18.46
CA TYR A 275 11.40 7.62 -18.75
C TYR A 275 11.72 8.48 -17.53
N GLN A 276 12.27 9.67 -17.76
CA GLN A 276 12.35 10.75 -16.81
C GLN A 276 11.17 11.70 -17.06
N VAL A 277 10.39 11.94 -16.01
CA VAL A 277 9.28 12.90 -16.05
C VAL A 277 9.63 14.09 -15.18
N THR A 278 9.53 15.30 -15.73
CA THR A 278 9.67 16.56 -14.99
C THR A 278 8.28 17.12 -14.74
N TYR A 279 8.02 17.55 -13.52
CA TYR A 279 6.75 18.13 -13.09
C TYR A 279 6.90 19.62 -12.79
N ASP A 280 5.83 20.39 -12.96
CA ASP A 280 5.74 21.76 -12.43
C ASP A 280 5.34 21.79 -10.95
N GLU A 281 5.23 22.99 -10.38
CA GLU A 281 4.81 23.23 -8.99
C GLU A 281 3.39 22.72 -8.68
N TYR A 282 2.53 22.56 -9.70
CA TYR A 282 1.18 22.00 -9.57
C TYR A 282 1.12 20.49 -9.86
N LEU A 283 2.28 19.82 -9.82
CA LEU A 283 2.45 18.39 -10.06
C LEU A 283 1.95 17.93 -11.44
N GLN A 284 1.97 18.81 -12.44
CA GLN A 284 1.63 18.46 -13.82
C GLN A 284 2.90 18.11 -14.60
N PRO A 285 2.90 17.04 -15.41
CA PRO A 285 4.04 16.72 -16.24
C PRO A 285 4.27 17.82 -17.29
N ILE A 286 5.47 18.39 -17.31
CA ILE A 286 5.89 19.40 -18.30
C ILE A 286 6.82 18.81 -19.36
N GLU A 287 7.53 17.73 -19.03
CA GLU A 287 8.45 17.06 -19.94
C GLU A 287 8.51 15.56 -19.63
N ILE A 288 8.47 14.73 -20.67
CA ILE A 288 8.68 13.28 -20.59
C ILE A 288 9.81 12.93 -21.55
N LYS A 289 10.97 12.57 -21.01
CA LYS A 289 12.16 12.19 -21.77
C LYS A 289 12.41 10.70 -21.60
N ARG A 290 12.57 9.97 -22.70
CA ARG A 290 13.03 8.58 -22.65
C ARG A 290 14.49 8.56 -22.23
N ASN A 291 14.83 7.76 -21.23
CA ASN A 291 16.22 7.54 -20.84
C ASN A 291 16.93 6.74 -21.94
N PRO A 292 18.20 7.06 -22.25
CA PRO A 292 18.97 6.24 -23.16
C PRO A 292 19.09 4.81 -22.62
N PRO A 293 19.03 3.78 -23.48
CA PRO A 293 19.24 2.41 -23.04
C PRO A 293 20.64 2.28 -22.44
N LYS A 294 20.77 1.52 -21.35
CA LYS A 294 22.09 1.13 -20.86
C LYS A 294 22.68 0.19 -21.91
N LEU A 295 23.81 0.56 -22.49
CA LEU A 295 24.51 -0.26 -23.46
C LEU A 295 25.66 -0.95 -22.74
N LYS A 296 25.64 -2.28 -22.63
CA LYS A 296 26.82 -3.05 -22.21
C LYS A 296 27.79 -3.13 -23.38
N VAL A 297 29.01 -2.64 -23.19
CA VAL A 297 30.09 -2.85 -24.16
C VAL A 297 30.43 -4.34 -24.14
N ILE A 298 30.17 -5.03 -25.25
CA ILE A 298 30.66 -6.40 -25.43
C ILE A 298 32.12 -6.25 -25.87
N GLU A 299 33.08 -6.73 -25.07
CA GLU A 299 34.47 -6.90 -25.50
C GLU A 299 34.54 -8.04 -26.54
N GLY A 300 34.07 -7.74 -27.75
CA GLY A 300 34.24 -8.58 -28.92
C GLY A 300 35.60 -8.31 -29.53
N GLY A 301 36.62 -9.05 -29.05
CA GLY A 301 37.91 -9.12 -29.71
C GLY A 301 37.74 -9.52 -31.17
N ILE A 302 38.31 -8.72 -32.06
CA ILE A 302 38.61 -9.14 -33.42
C ILE A 302 39.68 -10.24 -33.27
N GLN A 303 39.28 -11.50 -33.42
CA GLN A 303 40.17 -12.58 -33.83
C GLN A 303 40.07 -12.74 -35.34
#